data_AF-A0A538ATY5-F1
#
_entry.id   AF-A0A538ATY5-F1
#
_cell.length_a   1.000
_cell.length_b   1.000
_cell.length_c   1.000
_cell.angle_alpha   90.00
_cell.angle_beta   90.00
_cell.angle_gamma   90.00
#
_symmetry.space_group_name_H-M   'P 1'
#
loop_
_entity.id
_entity.type
_entity.pdbx_description
1 polymer ?
#
loop_
_entity_poly.entity_id
_entity_poly.type
_entity_poly.pdbx_seq_one_letter_code
_entity_poly.pdbx_strand_id
1 'polypeptide(L)'
;MKLSDKLAALEAAERESIRRHEEPAPVAKSNGQRPARAPEKGPNKWSDAKRKVRDLVLAEIGPKLSGPKALKGPSLEKEVKACLDRILRREEVRISPIERQRFLAEVMSDTLGYGPLDAPLADPSITEIMCNGHDEIFIERNGLLEKTDLGFAD
;
A
#
# COMPACT_ATOMS: atom_id res chain seq x y z
N MET A 1 -47.95 -9.08 30.41
CA MET A 1 -47.84 -8.49 29.06
C MET A 1 -46.98 -9.44 28.23
N LYS A 2 -47.46 -9.86 27.05
CA LYS A 2 -46.84 -10.94 26.26
C LYS A 2 -45.66 -10.37 25.47
N LEU A 3 -44.59 -11.16 25.28
CA LEU A 3 -43.38 -10.74 24.55
C LEU A 3 -43.68 -10.19 23.13
N SER A 4 -44.80 -10.60 22.56
CA SER A 4 -45.32 -10.16 21.26
C SER A 4 -45.60 -8.66 21.19
N ASP A 5 -46.00 -8.03 22.31
CA ASP A 5 -46.34 -6.61 22.35
C ASP A 5 -45.08 -5.72 22.40
N LYS A 6 -43.95 -6.25 22.87
CA LYS A 6 -42.68 -5.51 22.94
C LYS A 6 -41.91 -5.49 21.61
N LEU A 7 -42.11 -6.48 20.73
CA LEU A 7 -41.46 -6.53 19.42
C LEU A 7 -42.11 -5.54 18.43
N ALA A 8 -43.44 -5.42 18.47
CA ALA A 8 -44.18 -4.45 17.65
C ALA A 8 -43.88 -2.99 18.03
N ALA A 9 -43.56 -2.72 19.29
CA ALA A 9 -43.23 -1.38 19.77
C ALA A 9 -41.83 -0.91 19.35
N LEU A 10 -40.87 -1.84 19.15
CA LEU A 10 -39.53 -1.50 18.68
C LEU A 10 -39.50 -1.22 17.17
N GLU A 11 -40.24 -2.01 16.37
CA GLU A 11 -40.33 -1.81 14.91
C GLU A 11 -41.07 -0.53 14.52
N ALA A 12 -42.00 -0.05 15.37
CA ALA A 12 -42.68 1.22 15.16
C ALA A 12 -41.76 2.44 15.39
N ALA A 13 -40.85 2.37 16.36
CA ALA A 13 -39.89 3.44 16.64
C ALA A 13 -38.80 3.55 15.56
N GLU A 14 -38.41 2.42 14.94
CA GLU A 14 -37.41 2.38 13.88
C GLU A 14 -37.97 2.84 12.52
N ARG A 15 -39.28 2.72 12.30
CA ARG A 15 -39.96 3.22 11.09
C ARG A 15 -40.23 4.73 11.13
N GLU A 16 -40.28 5.35 12.32
CA GLU A 16 -40.52 6.79 12.45
C GLU A 16 -39.25 7.63 12.26
N SER A 17 -38.07 7.07 12.57
CA SER A 17 -36.77 7.73 12.33
C SER A 17 -36.39 7.80 10.85
N ILE A 18 -36.87 6.85 10.04
CA ILE A 18 -36.60 6.78 8.60
C ILE A 18 -37.51 7.74 7.80
N ARG A 19 -38.71 8.06 8.29
CA ARG A 19 -39.67 8.94 7.56
C ARG A 19 -39.42 10.46 7.68
N ARG A 20 -38.53 10.91 8.56
CA ARG A 20 -38.22 12.36 8.69
C ARG A 20 -37.20 12.88 7.67
N HIS A 21 -36.65 12.03 6.80
CA HIS A 21 -35.59 12.42 5.86
C HIS A 21 -36.01 12.44 4.39
N GLU A 22 -37.31 12.33 4.08
CA GLU A 22 -37.78 12.30 2.69
C GLU A 22 -38.99 13.21 2.48
N GLU A 23 -38.75 14.52 2.50
CA GLU A 23 -39.63 15.51 1.87
C GLU A 23 -38.74 16.54 1.13
N PRO A 24 -38.96 16.80 -0.17
CA PRO A 24 -38.05 17.62 -0.97
C PRO A 24 -38.24 19.11 -0.66
N ALA A 25 -37.25 19.70 -0.01
CA ALA A 25 -37.16 21.15 0.16
C ALA A 25 -36.97 21.87 -1.20
N PRO A 26 -37.50 23.09 -1.36
CA PRO A 26 -37.63 23.76 -2.65
C PRO A 26 -36.26 24.14 -3.23
N VAL A 27 -36.09 23.96 -4.55
CA VAL A 27 -34.91 24.37 -5.32
C VAL A 27 -34.82 25.91 -5.31
N ALA A 28 -34.13 26.43 -4.30
CA ALA A 28 -33.58 27.78 -4.32
C ALA A 28 -32.33 27.77 -5.21
N LYS A 29 -32.37 28.55 -6.29
CA LYS A 29 -31.22 28.79 -7.17
C LYS A 29 -30.11 29.44 -6.33
N SER A 30 -29.09 28.66 -5.95
CA SER A 30 -27.85 29.20 -5.39
C SER A 30 -26.69 28.91 -6.34
N ASN A 31 -26.08 30.01 -6.76
CA ASN A 31 -24.86 30.09 -7.51
C ASN A 31 -23.72 29.60 -6.60
N GLY A 32 -23.19 28.40 -6.82
CA GLY A 32 -22.16 27.81 -5.98
C GLY A 32 -21.37 26.74 -6.72
N GLN A 33 -20.09 27.02 -6.96
CA GLN A 33 -19.12 26.11 -7.53
C GLN A 33 -19.20 24.71 -6.89
N ARG A 34 -19.41 23.68 -7.71
CA ARG A 34 -19.18 22.28 -7.31
C ARG A 34 -17.70 22.10 -6.95
N PRO A 35 -17.36 21.36 -5.88
CA PRO A 35 -15.98 21.10 -5.51
C PRO A 35 -15.27 20.37 -6.64
N ALA A 36 -14.07 20.85 -6.97
CA ALA A 36 -13.21 20.26 -7.98
C ALA A 36 -12.99 18.78 -7.67
N ARG A 37 -13.34 17.94 -8.65
CA ARG A 37 -12.93 16.55 -8.78
C ARG A 37 -11.43 16.47 -8.44
N ALA A 38 -11.04 15.54 -7.55
CA ALA A 38 -9.64 15.30 -7.23
C ALA A 38 -8.80 15.18 -8.52
N PRO A 39 -7.58 15.73 -8.58
CA PRO A 39 -6.80 15.73 -9.81
C PRO A 39 -6.53 14.27 -10.20
N GLU A 40 -7.10 13.86 -11.34
CA GLU A 40 -6.74 12.61 -11.99
C GLU A 40 -5.22 12.65 -12.23
N LYS A 41 -4.52 11.68 -11.64
CA LYS A 41 -3.05 11.57 -11.72
C LYS A 41 -2.66 11.61 -13.20
N GLY A 42 -1.87 12.62 -13.56
CA GLY A 42 -1.34 12.78 -14.91
C GLY A 42 -0.56 11.55 -15.38
N PRO A 43 -0.31 11.44 -16.69
CA PRO A 43 0.30 10.26 -17.30
C PRO A 43 1.59 9.88 -16.58
N ASN A 44 1.70 8.59 -16.32
CA ASN A 44 2.50 7.89 -15.34
C ASN A 44 4.03 7.93 -15.63
N LYS A 45 4.63 9.12 -15.86
CA LYS A 45 6.06 9.29 -16.15
C LYS A 45 6.98 8.61 -15.12
N TRP A 46 6.56 8.63 -13.85
CA TRP A 46 7.32 7.98 -12.79
C TRP A 46 7.25 6.46 -12.85
N SER A 47 6.07 5.86 -13.14
CA SER A 47 5.98 4.39 -13.15
C SER A 47 6.89 3.76 -14.21
N ASP A 48 7.05 4.44 -15.34
CA ASP A 48 7.91 3.98 -16.44
C ASP A 48 9.40 4.09 -16.06
N ALA A 49 9.78 5.20 -15.40
CA ALA A 49 11.15 5.42 -14.94
C ALA A 49 11.51 4.59 -13.68
N LYS A 50 10.51 4.18 -12.90
CA LYS A 50 10.68 3.52 -11.59
C LYS A 50 11.50 2.24 -11.70
N ARG A 51 11.23 1.39 -12.70
CA ARG A 51 11.98 0.14 -12.92
C ARG A 51 13.45 0.44 -13.18
N LYS A 52 13.74 1.33 -14.14
CA LYS A 52 15.12 1.74 -14.46
C LYS A 52 15.84 2.29 -13.23
N VAL A 53 15.20 3.18 -12.47
CA VAL A 53 15.81 3.75 -11.26
C VAL A 53 16.08 2.66 -10.22
N ARG A 54 15.18 1.70 -10.06
CA ARG A 54 15.35 0.56 -9.13
C ARG A 54 16.60 -0.26 -9.50
N ASP A 55 16.69 -0.68 -10.74
CA ASP A 55 17.79 -1.52 -11.23
C ASP A 55 19.14 -0.81 -11.01
N LEU A 56 19.19 0.50 -11.26
CA LEU A 56 20.39 1.31 -11.03
C LEU A 56 20.75 1.42 -9.54
N VAL A 57 19.77 1.59 -8.66
CA VAL A 57 20.03 1.66 -7.21
C VAL A 57 20.52 0.30 -6.70
N LEU A 58 19.87 -0.79 -7.09
CA LEU A 58 20.25 -2.14 -6.67
C LEU A 58 21.64 -2.52 -7.18
N ALA A 59 21.98 -2.19 -8.43
CA ALA A 59 23.31 -2.45 -8.98
C ALA A 59 24.42 -1.71 -8.21
N GLU A 60 24.14 -0.50 -7.72
CA GLU A 60 25.13 0.30 -6.99
C GLU A 60 25.24 -0.07 -5.51
N ILE A 61 24.14 -0.53 -4.90
CA ILE A 61 24.08 -0.93 -3.49
C ILE A 61 24.50 -2.39 -3.30
N GLY A 62 24.19 -3.30 -4.22
CA GLY A 62 24.48 -4.74 -4.13
C GLY A 62 25.89 -5.09 -3.65
N PRO A 63 26.96 -4.51 -4.22
CA PRO A 63 28.33 -4.74 -3.76
C PRO A 63 28.61 -4.32 -2.31
N LYS A 64 27.82 -3.39 -1.75
CA LYS A 64 27.95 -2.88 -0.38
C LYS A 64 27.16 -3.70 0.66
N LEU A 65 26.33 -4.64 0.20
CA LEU A 65 25.58 -5.56 1.05
C LEU A 65 26.37 -6.82 1.37
N SER A 66 27.37 -7.15 0.55
CA SER A 66 28.16 -8.37 0.67
C SER A 66 29.58 -8.07 1.14
N GLY A 67 30.12 -8.95 2.00
CA GLY A 67 31.51 -8.89 2.46
C GLY A 67 31.72 -8.33 3.87
N PRO A 68 32.99 -8.21 4.32
CA PRO A 68 33.33 -7.90 5.72
C PRO A 68 32.88 -6.51 6.19
N LYS A 69 32.65 -5.59 5.25
CA LYS A 69 32.18 -4.21 5.51
C LYS A 69 30.73 -4.00 5.05
N ALA A 70 29.94 -5.07 4.98
CA ALA A 70 28.54 -5.00 4.61
C ALA A 70 27.80 -3.95 5.47
N LEU A 71 27.15 -3.00 4.80
CA LEU A 71 26.34 -1.99 5.48
C LEU A 71 25.07 -2.65 6.01
N LYS A 72 24.70 -2.34 7.25
CA LYS A 72 23.49 -2.86 7.90
C LYS A 72 22.70 -1.73 8.55
N GLY A 73 21.38 -1.93 8.63
CA GLY A 73 20.46 -1.06 9.36
C GLY A 73 20.59 0.42 8.95
N PRO A 74 20.76 1.37 9.90
CA PRO A 74 20.72 2.81 9.62
C PRO A 74 21.79 3.30 8.63
N SER A 75 22.97 2.68 8.62
CA SER A 75 24.06 3.08 7.72
C SER A 75 23.77 2.72 6.26
N LEU A 76 23.07 1.59 6.05
CA LEU A 76 22.65 1.19 4.71
C LEU A 76 21.51 2.08 4.22
N GLU A 77 20.51 2.37 5.06
CA GLU A 77 19.41 3.27 4.67
C GLU A 77 19.93 4.63 4.21
N LYS A 78 20.91 5.19 4.93
CA LYS A 78 21.56 6.45 4.56
C LYS A 78 22.25 6.35 3.20
N GLU A 79 22.91 5.24 2.92
CA GLU A 79 23.60 5.01 1.64
C GLU A 79 22.61 4.82 0.48
N VAL A 80 21.56 4.04 0.68
CA VAL A 80 20.48 3.84 -0.30
C VAL A 80 19.82 5.16 -0.64
N LYS A 81 19.51 5.99 0.37
CA LYS A 81 18.95 7.34 0.17
C LYS A 81 19.90 8.24 -0.63
N ALA A 82 21.19 8.21 -0.32
CA ALA A 82 22.18 9.01 -1.04
C ALA A 82 22.34 8.54 -2.51
N CYS A 83 22.33 7.23 -2.73
CA CYS A 83 22.37 6.62 -4.05
C CYS A 83 21.13 6.98 -4.89
N LEU A 84 19.93 6.84 -4.31
CA LEU A 84 18.67 7.23 -4.93
C LEU A 84 18.70 8.70 -5.36
N ASP A 85 19.12 9.61 -4.48
CA ASP A 85 19.20 11.03 -4.79
C ASP A 85 20.19 11.33 -5.93
N ARG A 86 21.30 10.57 -6.01
CA ARG A 86 22.27 10.67 -7.12
C ARG A 86 21.67 10.20 -8.44
N ILE A 87 20.97 9.07 -8.44
CA ILE A 87 20.35 8.50 -9.65
C ILE A 87 19.21 9.38 -10.15
N LEU A 88 18.31 9.84 -9.28
CA LEU A 88 17.22 10.74 -9.67
C LEU A 88 17.72 12.03 -10.33
N ARG A 89 18.82 12.60 -9.81
CA ARG A 89 19.48 13.75 -10.44
C ARG A 89 20.09 13.42 -11.79
N ARG A 90 20.80 12.28 -11.91
CA ARG A 90 21.47 11.87 -13.16
C ARG A 90 20.48 11.58 -14.28
N GLU A 91 19.37 10.94 -13.95
CA GLU A 91 18.33 10.56 -14.93
C GLU A 91 17.29 11.67 -15.16
N GLU A 92 17.49 12.85 -14.54
CA GLU A 92 16.57 14.00 -14.60
C GLU A 92 15.11 13.67 -14.22
N VAL A 93 14.94 12.66 -13.36
CA VAL A 93 13.63 12.18 -12.92
C VAL A 93 13.12 13.03 -11.76
N ARG A 94 11.94 13.62 -11.93
CA ARG A 94 11.25 14.39 -10.90
C ARG A 94 10.11 13.58 -10.31
N ILE A 95 10.13 13.39 -9.00
CA ILE A 95 9.09 12.69 -8.23
C ILE A 95 8.65 13.54 -7.05
N SER A 96 7.41 13.31 -6.59
CA SER A 96 6.93 13.93 -5.36
C SER A 96 7.67 13.36 -4.13
N PRO A 97 7.72 14.11 -3.01
CA PRO A 97 8.29 13.61 -1.76
C PRO A 97 7.63 12.31 -1.27
N ILE A 98 6.33 12.15 -1.51
CA ILE A 98 5.56 10.96 -1.13
C ILE A 98 5.99 9.76 -1.97
N GLU A 99 6.11 9.91 -3.29
CA GLU A 99 6.61 8.84 -4.18
C GLU A 99 8.05 8.45 -3.83
N ARG A 100 8.89 9.44 -3.51
CA ARG A 100 10.27 9.20 -3.06
C ARG A 100 10.31 8.35 -1.80
N GLN A 101 9.52 8.70 -0.78
CA GLN A 101 9.49 7.95 0.48
C GLN A 101 8.98 6.52 0.27
N ARG A 102 7.93 6.35 -0.54
CA ARG A 102 7.42 5.01 -0.90
C ARG A 102 8.47 4.19 -1.64
N PHE A 103 9.14 4.78 -2.61
CA PHE A 103 10.17 4.08 -3.39
C PHE A 103 11.39 3.73 -2.55
N LEU A 104 11.81 4.61 -1.63
CA LEU A 104 12.88 4.29 -0.69
C LEU A 104 12.53 3.09 0.18
N ALA A 105 11.31 3.03 0.74
CA ALA A 105 10.86 1.89 1.53
C ALA A 105 10.84 0.59 0.72
N GLU A 106 10.38 0.66 -0.52
CA GLU A 106 10.35 -0.46 -1.46
C GLU A 106 11.75 -0.97 -1.78
N VAL A 107 12.68 -0.10 -2.18
CA VAL A 107 14.07 -0.49 -2.46
C VAL A 107 14.75 -1.04 -1.20
N MET A 108 14.46 -0.49 -0.01
CA MET A 108 14.99 -1.01 1.24
C MET A 108 14.48 -2.42 1.54
N SER A 109 13.21 -2.71 1.28
CA SER A 109 12.64 -4.07 1.37
C SER A 109 13.29 -5.01 0.35
N ASP A 110 13.53 -4.57 -0.89
CA ASP A 110 14.25 -5.37 -1.90
C ASP A 110 15.71 -5.66 -1.50
N THR A 111 16.34 -4.75 -0.75
CA THR A 111 17.78 -4.79 -0.43
C THR A 111 18.07 -5.55 0.87
N LEU A 112 17.16 -5.46 1.85
CA LEU A 112 17.33 -6.00 3.21
C LEU A 112 16.30 -7.07 3.60
N GLY A 113 15.18 -7.13 2.87
CA GLY A 113 14.06 -7.99 3.15
C GLY A 113 13.88 -9.08 2.11
N TYR A 114 12.79 -9.81 2.26
CA TYR A 114 12.37 -10.91 1.39
C TYR A 114 11.31 -10.43 0.37
N GLY A 115 11.22 -9.11 0.14
CA GLY A 115 10.28 -8.48 -0.78
C GLY A 115 8.82 -8.70 -0.34
N PRO A 116 7.94 -9.25 -1.21
CA PRO A 116 6.53 -9.47 -0.87
C PRO A 116 6.33 -10.37 0.37
N LEU A 117 7.33 -11.15 0.77
CA LEU A 117 7.26 -12.03 1.94
C LEU A 117 7.56 -11.34 3.26
N ASP A 118 8.02 -10.08 3.28
CA ASP A 118 8.35 -9.37 4.52
C ASP A 118 7.14 -9.27 5.47
N ALA A 119 5.95 -8.97 4.93
CA ALA A 119 4.73 -8.88 5.74
C ALA A 119 4.29 -10.24 6.32
N PRO A 120 4.22 -11.33 5.52
CA PRO A 120 4.00 -12.67 6.05
C PRO A 120 5.01 -13.11 7.10
N LEU A 121 6.30 -12.85 6.89
CA LEU A 121 7.36 -13.26 7.82
C LEU A 121 7.34 -12.50 9.15
N ALA A 122 6.77 -11.29 9.17
CA ALA A 122 6.59 -10.51 10.38
C ALA A 122 5.38 -10.94 11.21
N ASP A 123 4.46 -11.74 10.64
CA ASP A 123 3.24 -12.19 11.31
C ASP A 123 3.47 -13.53 12.04
N PRO A 124 3.50 -13.56 13.37
CA PRO A 124 3.80 -14.78 14.14
C PRO A 124 2.69 -15.83 14.09
N SER A 125 1.51 -15.51 13.54
CA SER A 125 0.44 -16.50 13.36
C SER A 125 0.56 -17.28 12.05
N ILE A 126 1.46 -16.86 11.14
CA ILE A 126 1.82 -17.62 9.94
C ILE A 126 2.90 -18.63 10.32
N THR A 127 2.63 -19.90 10.07
CA THR A 127 3.48 -21.03 10.44
C THR A 127 4.32 -21.54 9.28
N GLU A 128 3.80 -21.44 8.04
CA GLU A 128 4.48 -21.87 6.83
C GLU A 128 4.17 -20.92 5.66
N ILE A 129 5.16 -20.73 4.77
CA ILE A 129 5.02 -19.96 3.53
C ILE A 129 5.48 -20.86 2.38
N MET A 130 4.60 -21.08 1.41
CA MET A 130 4.88 -21.88 0.22
C MET A 130 4.84 -21.00 -1.03
N CYS A 131 5.82 -21.16 -1.91
CA CYS A 131 5.93 -20.43 -3.16
C CYS A 131 6.08 -21.42 -4.31
N ASN A 132 5.06 -21.51 -5.17
CA ASN A 132 5.06 -22.37 -6.36
C ASN A 132 5.48 -21.60 -7.62
N GLY A 133 5.28 -20.29 -7.62
CA GLY A 133 5.59 -19.39 -8.72
C GLY A 133 5.58 -17.93 -8.25
N HIS A 134 6.01 -17.01 -9.13
CA HIS A 134 6.15 -15.59 -8.80
C HIS A 134 4.85 -14.92 -8.33
N ASP A 135 3.69 -15.44 -8.71
CA ASP A 135 2.34 -14.96 -8.41
C ASP A 135 1.50 -16.04 -7.70
N GLU A 136 2.15 -17.10 -7.24
CA GLU A 136 1.52 -18.24 -6.59
C GLU A 136 2.16 -18.50 -5.23
N ILE A 137 1.74 -17.69 -4.26
CA ILE A 137 2.20 -17.72 -2.88
C ILE A 137 1.05 -18.11 -1.94
N PHE A 138 1.29 -19.10 -1.10
CA PHE A 138 0.37 -19.58 -0.06
C PHE A 138 0.99 -19.41 1.33
N ILE A 139 0.13 -19.20 2.32
CA ILE A 139 0.51 -19.13 3.73
C ILE A 139 -0.33 -20.12 4.54
N GLU A 140 0.28 -20.75 5.54
CA GLU A 140 -0.46 -21.53 6.53
C GLU A 140 -0.68 -20.69 7.79
N ARG A 141 -1.93 -20.64 8.26
CA ARG A 141 -2.31 -19.99 9.52
C ARG A 141 -3.21 -20.94 10.31
N ASN A 142 -2.81 -21.24 11.55
CA ASN A 142 -3.57 -22.16 12.43
C ASN A 142 -3.89 -23.53 11.79
N GLY A 143 -3.00 -24.09 10.97
CA GLY A 143 -3.24 -25.36 10.26
C GLY A 143 -4.09 -25.25 9.00
N LEU A 144 -4.49 -24.04 8.59
CA LEU A 144 -5.26 -23.81 7.36
C LEU A 144 -4.40 -23.13 6.30
N LEU A 145 -4.46 -23.66 5.08
CA LEU A 145 -3.75 -23.11 3.94
C LEU A 145 -4.58 -22.02 3.25
N GLU A 146 -4.00 -20.83 3.07
CA GLU A 146 -4.62 -19.66 2.46
C GLU A 146 -3.80 -19.17 1.26
N LYS A 147 -4.47 -18.87 0.13
CA LYS A 147 -3.82 -18.22 -1.01
C LYS A 147 -3.70 -16.72 -0.75
N THR A 148 -2.55 -16.14 -1.06
CA THR A 148 -2.31 -14.70 -0.92
C THR A 148 -2.46 -13.97 -2.26
N ASP A 149 -2.66 -12.65 -2.20
CA ASP A 149 -2.60 -11.74 -3.36
C ASP A 149 -1.18 -11.18 -3.58
N LEU A 150 -0.18 -11.77 -2.91
CA LEU A 150 1.21 -11.35 -3.01
C LEU A 150 1.87 -11.93 -4.26
N GLY A 151 2.85 -11.20 -4.79
CA GLY A 151 3.66 -11.68 -5.90
C GLY A 151 5.00 -10.96 -6.00
N PHE A 152 5.99 -11.66 -6.53
CA PHE A 152 7.29 -11.13 -6.90
C PHE A 152 7.19 -10.46 -8.26
N ALA A 153 7.81 -9.29 -8.38
CA ALA A 153 7.92 -8.60 -9.65
C ALA A 153 9.14 -9.12 -10.42
N ASP A 154 8.90 -10.10 -11.31
CA ASP A 154 9.87 -10.76 -12.22
C ASP A 154 10.83 -11.76 -11.52
#